data_AF-A0A660QS59-F1
#
_entry.id   AF-A0A660QS59-F1
#
_cell.length_a   1.000
_cell.length_b   1.000
_cell.length_c   1.000
_cell.angle_alpha   90.00
_cell.angle_beta   90.00
_cell.angle_gamma   90.00
#
_symmetry.space_group_name_H-M   'P 1'
#
loop_
_entity.id
_entity.type
_entity.pdbx_description
1 polymer ?
#
loop_
_entity_poly.entity_id
_entity_poly.type
_entity_poly.pdbx_seq_one_letter_code
_entity_poly.pdbx_strand_id
1 'polypeptide(L)'
;ETPVEEMISSTEKGVYVNRFHYMNIVDPFEALLTGMTRDGTFLIEKGKLTRAIKNMRFNVKFFDFTKNIEAISNETETVGGDYFPIVAPYMKANNFTFSSKTA
;
A
#
# COMPACT_ATOMS: atom_id res chain seq x y z
N GLU A 1 2.68 -3.42 19.00
CA GLU A 1 3.42 -2.53 18.07
C GLU A 1 4.38 -3.39 17.30
N THR A 2 4.46 -3.22 15.98
CA THR A 2 5.17 -4.16 15.10
C THR A 2 6.13 -3.36 14.21
N PRO A 3 7.46 -3.59 14.32
CA PRO A 3 8.44 -2.99 13.41
C PRO A 3 8.17 -3.38 11.96
N VAL A 4 8.54 -2.52 11.02
CA VAL A 4 8.32 -2.77 9.58
C VAL A 4 8.99 -4.06 9.12
N GLU A 5 10.19 -4.34 9.64
CA GLU A 5 10.94 -5.56 9.35
C GLU A 5 10.21 -6.83 9.83
N GLU A 6 9.47 -6.76 10.93
CA GLU A 6 8.62 -7.84 11.42
C GLU A 6 7.38 -8.05 10.52
N MET A 7 6.79 -6.96 10.02
CA MET A 7 5.72 -7.03 9.04
C MET A 7 6.18 -7.68 7.72
N ILE A 8 7.37 -7.31 7.25
CA ILE A 8 7.95 -7.88 6.03
C ILE A 8 8.29 -9.35 6.25
N SER A 9 8.98 -9.68 7.33
CA SER A 9 9.42 -11.06 7.63
C SER A 9 8.26 -12.03 7.89
N SER A 10 7.16 -11.56 8.47
CA SER A 10 5.92 -12.33 8.65
C SER A 10 5.08 -12.48 7.38
N THR A 11 5.49 -11.88 6.26
CA THR A 11 4.77 -11.96 4.98
C THR A 11 5.39 -13.02 4.07
N GLU A 12 4.69 -14.15 3.89
CA GLU A 12 5.16 -15.23 3.01
C GLU A 12 5.19 -14.79 1.53
N LYS A 13 4.13 -14.11 1.09
CA LYS A 13 4.04 -13.56 -0.26
C LYS A 13 3.18 -12.30 -0.26
N GLY A 14 3.72 -11.19 -0.74
CA GLY A 14 3.03 -9.91 -0.73
C GLY A 14 3.66 -8.87 -1.63
N VAL A 15 3.11 -7.67 -1.63
CA VAL A 15 3.65 -6.52 -2.36
C VAL A 15 3.90 -5.41 -1.35
N TYR A 16 5.14 -4.96 -1.27
CA TYR A 16 5.52 -3.74 -0.56
C TYR A 16 5.30 -2.55 -1.48
N VAL A 17 4.44 -1.63 -1.05
CA VAL A 17 4.15 -0.38 -1.77
C VAL A 17 4.74 0.76 -0.98
N ASN A 18 5.72 1.46 -1.55
CA ASN A 18 6.33 2.62 -0.90
C ASN A 18 5.41 3.85 -0.97
N ARG A 19 4.78 4.09 -2.12
CA ARG A 19 3.93 5.27 -2.33
C ARG A 19 2.75 4.99 -3.24
N PHE A 20 1.58 5.52 -2.84
CA PHE A 20 0.42 5.68 -3.70
C PHE A 20 0.44 7.07 -4.33
N HIS A 21 0.19 7.13 -5.63
CA HIS A 21 0.28 8.34 -6.43
C HIS A 21 -1.02 8.57 -7.21
N TYR A 22 -1.39 9.84 -7.37
CA TYR A 22 -2.55 10.26 -8.15
C TYR A 22 -3.86 9.64 -7.64
N MET A 23 -4.07 9.76 -6.32
CA MET A 23 -5.27 9.20 -5.71
C MET A 23 -6.47 10.09 -6.01
N ASN A 24 -7.54 9.50 -6.52
CA ASN A 24 -8.78 10.18 -6.83
C ASN A 24 -9.96 9.44 -6.20
N ILE A 25 -10.96 10.20 -5.78
CA ILE A 25 -12.25 9.65 -5.32
C ILE A 25 -13.10 9.39 -6.57
N VAL A 26 -13.45 8.14 -6.79
CA VAL A 26 -14.33 7.72 -7.89
C VAL A 26 -15.79 7.85 -7.47
N ASP A 27 -16.10 7.39 -6.26
CA ASP A 27 -17.43 7.48 -5.66
C ASP A 27 -17.29 7.85 -4.17
N PRO A 28 -17.74 9.05 -3.76
CA PRO A 28 -17.63 9.50 -2.38
C PRO A 28 -18.59 8.76 -1.42
N PHE A 29 -19.74 8.27 -1.89
CA PHE A 29 -20.69 7.57 -1.03
C PHE A 29 -20.16 6.20 -0.61
N GLU A 30 -19.54 5.49 -1.55
CA GLU A 30 -18.92 4.18 -1.31
C GLU A 30 -17.47 4.30 -0.80
N ALA A 31 -16.94 5.52 -0.67
CA ALA A 31 -15.53 5.80 -0.43
C ALA A 31 -14.60 5.01 -1.35
N LEU A 32 -14.96 4.95 -2.64
CA LEU A 32 -14.20 4.25 -3.67
C LEU A 32 -13.07 5.14 -4.16
N LEU A 33 -11.84 4.68 -3.97
CA LEU A 33 -10.61 5.36 -4.33
C LEU A 33 -9.92 4.65 -5.51
N THR A 34 -9.35 5.41 -6.43
CA THR A 34 -8.47 4.92 -7.49
C THR A 34 -7.11 5.57 -7.41
N GLY A 35 -6.06 4.87 -7.82
CA GLY A 35 -4.72 5.41 -7.88
C GLY A 35 -3.74 4.45 -8.54
N MET A 36 -2.46 4.76 -8.45
CA MET A 36 -1.38 3.88 -8.90
C MET A 36 -0.25 3.82 -7.87
N THR A 37 0.51 2.72 -7.85
CA THR A 37 1.76 2.66 -7.09
C THR A 37 2.87 3.42 -7.82
N ARG A 38 3.79 4.04 -7.07
CA ARG A 38 4.93 4.78 -7.62
C ARG A 38 6.12 4.78 -6.65
N ASP A 39 7.29 5.20 -7.12
CA ASP A 39 8.48 5.45 -6.30
C ASP A 39 8.93 4.25 -5.44
N GLY A 40 8.85 3.05 -6.03
CA GLY A 40 9.29 1.80 -5.41
C GLY A 40 8.13 0.88 -5.05
N THR A 41 7.91 -0.15 -5.86
CA THR A 41 7.00 -1.26 -5.52
C THR A 41 7.81 -2.55 -5.61
N PHE A 42 7.82 -3.33 -4.55
CA PHE A 42 8.66 -4.52 -4.41
C PHE A 42 7.83 -5.74 -4.07
N LEU A 43 8.25 -6.89 -4.57
CA LEU A 43 7.67 -8.16 -4.18
C LEU A 43 8.27 -8.60 -2.84
N ILE A 44 7.43 -9.11 -1.94
CA ILE A 44 7.86 -9.82 -0.73
C ILE A 44 7.70 -11.31 -1.00
N GLU A 45 8.77 -12.08 -0.82
CA GLU A 45 8.76 -13.55 -0.92
C GLU A 45 9.55 -14.14 0.24
N LYS A 46 8.93 -15.08 0.97
CA LYS A 46 9.51 -15.77 2.14
C LYS A 46 10.09 -14.78 3.17
N GLY A 47 9.33 -13.73 3.46
CA GLY A 47 9.73 -12.72 4.45
C GLY A 47 10.82 -11.75 4.01
N LYS A 48 11.11 -11.64 2.71
CA LYS A 48 12.17 -10.76 2.18
C LYS A 48 11.69 -9.97 0.98
N LEU A 49 12.12 -8.71 0.88
CA LEU A 49 11.96 -7.91 -0.34
C LEU A 49 12.88 -8.49 -1.42
N THR A 50 12.30 -8.88 -2.56
CA THR A 50 13.05 -9.56 -3.63
C THR A 50 13.30 -8.64 -4.81
N ARG A 51 12.31 -8.45 -5.68
CA ARG A 51 12.44 -7.69 -6.93
C ARG A 51 11.51 -6.49 -6.97
N ALA A 52 11.96 -5.43 -7.62
CA ALA A 52 11.09 -4.34 -8.03
C ALA A 52 10.08 -4.86 -9.06
N ILE A 53 8.82 -4.44 -8.92
CA ILE A 53 7.74 -4.73 -9.86
C ILE A 53 7.24 -3.44 -10.50
N LYS A 54 6.58 -3.58 -11.66
CA LYS A 54 5.98 -2.44 -12.37
C LYS A 54 4.89 -1.78 -11.52
N ASN A 55 4.70 -0.48 -11.76
CA ASN A 55 3.62 0.28 -11.15
C ASN A 55 2.25 -0.32 -11.50
N MET A 56 1.43 -0.54 -10.48
CA MET A 56 0.12 -1.18 -10.62
C MET A 56 -0.98 -0.16 -10.33
N ARG A 57 -2.07 -0.23 -11.10
CA ARG A 57 -3.29 0.53 -10.83
C ARG A 57 -4.16 -0.23 -9.84
N PHE A 58 -4.91 0.50 -9.01
CA PHE A 58 -5.87 -0.08 -8.09
C PHE A 58 -7.18 0.72 -8.07
N ASN A 59 -8.23 0.04 -7.64
CA ASN A 59 -9.51 0.60 -7.26
C ASN A 59 -9.91 -0.10 -5.95
N VAL A 60 -10.07 0.66 -4.88
CA VAL A 60 -10.30 0.10 -3.54
C VAL A 60 -11.35 0.92 -2.80
N LYS A 61 -12.28 0.24 -2.14
CA LYS A 61 -13.16 0.88 -1.16
C LYS A 61 -12.38 1.09 0.12
N PHE A 62 -12.31 2.32 0.59
CA PHE A 62 -11.53 2.68 1.77
C PHE A 62 -11.91 1.83 3.00
N PHE A 63 -13.20 1.62 3.22
CA PHE A 63 -13.69 0.81 4.34
C PHE A 63 -13.38 -0.68 4.22
N ASP A 64 -13.25 -1.21 3.01
CA ASP A 64 -12.85 -2.61 2.82
C ASP A 64 -11.36 -2.77 3.05
N PHE A 65 -10.55 -1.79 2.64
CA PHE A 65 -9.12 -1.76 2.97
C PHE A 65 -8.90 -1.73 4.50
N THR A 66 -9.55 -0.82 5.22
CA THR A 66 -9.33 -0.65 6.67
C THR A 66 -9.72 -1.88 7.49
N LYS A 67 -10.76 -2.62 7.07
CA LYS A 67 -11.17 -3.88 7.71
C LYS A 67 -10.12 -4.99 7.59
N ASN A 68 -9.25 -4.94 6.58
CA ASN A 68 -8.25 -5.97 6.32
C ASN A 68 -6.84 -5.59 6.82
N ILE A 69 -6.71 -4.48 7.57
CA ILE A 69 -5.44 -4.11 8.20
C ILE A 69 -5.13 -5.10 9.32
N GLU A 70 -4.00 -5.80 9.19
CA GLU A 70 -3.51 -6.75 10.20
C GLU A 70 -2.59 -6.07 11.22
N ALA A 71 -1.78 -5.11 10.76
CA ALA A 71 -0.79 -4.46 11.60
C ALA A 71 -0.51 -3.03 11.14
N ILE A 72 -0.16 -2.17 12.09
CA ILE A 72 0.24 -0.77 11.90
C ILE A 72 1.57 -0.56 12.63
N SER A 73 2.54 0.06 11.96
CA SER A 73 3.86 0.30 12.56
C SER A 73 3.80 1.44 13.55
N ASN A 74 4.74 1.45 14.49
CA ASN A 74 4.96 2.60 15.37
C ASN A 74 5.78 3.70 14.64
N GLU A 75 6.62 3.29 13.71
CA GLU A 75 7.37 4.19 12.84
C GLU A 75 6.43 4.91 11.87
N THR A 76 6.65 6.21 11.68
CA THR A 76 5.93 7.03 10.71
C THR A 76 6.91 7.61 9.72
N GLU A 77 6.53 7.64 8.45
CA GLU A 77 7.31 8.27 7.40
C GLU A 77 6.60 9.48 6.82
N THR A 78 7.41 10.45 6.38
CA THR A 78 6.90 11.58 5.61
C THR A 78 6.91 11.21 4.13
N VAL A 79 5.72 11.05 3.56
CA VAL A 79 5.55 10.80 2.14
C VAL A 79 5.05 12.05 1.42
N GLY A 80 5.50 12.24 0.18
CA GLY A 80 4.98 13.32 -0.66
C GLY A 80 3.51 13.08 -0.99
N GLY A 81 2.60 13.91 -0.50
CA GLY A 81 1.21 13.94 -0.98
C GLY A 81 1.04 14.84 -2.18
N ASP A 82 -0.13 14.76 -2.82
CA ASP A 82 -0.42 15.52 -4.05
C ASP A 82 -0.58 17.04 -3.78
N TYR A 83 -0.99 17.42 -2.57
CA TYR A 83 -1.15 18.83 -2.14
C TYR A 83 -0.25 19.22 -0.98
N PHE A 84 -0.04 18.30 -0.03
CA PHE A 84 0.78 18.51 1.17
C PHE A 84 1.53 17.21 1.51
N PRO A 85 2.70 17.28 2.15
CA PRO A 85 3.32 16.11 2.75
C PRO A 85 2.37 15.43 3.73
N ILE A 86 2.38 14.10 3.74
CA ILE A 86 1.57 13.28 4.63
C ILE A 86 2.54 12.53 5.54
N VAL A 87 2.28 12.55 6.85
CA VAL A 87 2.98 11.71 7.81
C VAL A 87 2.07 10.54 8.13
N ALA A 88 2.51 9.32 7.80
CA ALA A 88 1.71 8.11 8.00
C ALA A 88 2.58 6.93 8.45
N PRO A 89 2.04 6.02 9.28
CA PRO A 89 2.69 4.76 9.58
C PRO A 89 2.60 3.79 8.39
N TYR A 90 3.43 2.77 8.42
CA TYR A 90 3.28 1.61 7.55
C TYR A 90 2.10 0.76 8.01
N MET A 91 1.39 0.18 7.05
CA MET A 91 0.26 -0.70 7.29
C MET A 91 0.46 -2.01 6.52
N LYS A 92 0.28 -3.13 7.21
CA LYS A 92 0.13 -4.44 6.59
C LYS A 92 -1.35 -4.73 6.46
N ALA A 93 -1.81 -4.95 5.23
CA ALA A 93 -3.20 -5.27 4.96
C ALA A 93 -3.31 -6.46 4.02
N ASN A 94 -4.33 -7.28 4.25
CA ASN A 94 -4.70 -8.37 3.37
C ASN A 94 -5.70 -7.93 2.30
N ASN A 95 -5.89 -8.80 1.31
CA ASN A 95 -6.98 -8.69 0.34
C ASN A 95 -7.00 -7.37 -0.46
N PHE A 96 -5.83 -6.74 -0.66
CA PHE A 96 -5.72 -5.58 -1.52
C PHE A 96 -5.63 -6.01 -2.98
N THR A 97 -6.58 -5.56 -3.80
CA THR A 97 -6.66 -5.95 -5.21
C THR A 97 -6.11 -4.84 -6.13
N PHE A 98 -5.13 -5.19 -6.95
CA PHE A 98 -4.64 -4.34 -8.03
C PHE A 98 -5.40 -4.65 -9.33
N SER A 99 -5.90 -3.61 -9.99
CA SER A 99 -6.77 -3.73 -11.15
C SER A 99 -6.04 -3.88 -12.49
N SER A 100 -4.76 -3.46 -12.61
CA SER A 100 -3.96 -3.77 -13.79
C SER A 100 -2.45 -3.68 -13.57
N LYS A 101 -1.69 -4.38 -14.43
CA LYS A 101 -0.30 -4.07 -14.73
C LYS A 101 -0.30 -2.92 -15.74
N THR A 102 0.21 -1.77 -15.37
CA THR A 102 0.56 -0.75 -16.37
C THR A 102 1.67 -1.34 -17.24
N ALA A 103 1.51 -1.26 -18.57
CA ALA A 103 2.44 -1.80 -19.56
C ALA A 103 3.85 -1.20 -19.39
#